data_AF-A0A7D5S7L7-F1
#
_entry.id   AF-A0A7D5S7L7-F1
#
_cell.length_a   1.000
_cell.length_b   1.000
_cell.length_c   1.000
_cell.angle_alpha   90.00
_cell.angle_beta   90.00
_cell.angle_gamma   90.00
#
_symmetry.space_group_name_H-M   'P 1'
#
loop_
_entity.id
_entity.type
_entity.pdbx_description
1 polymer ?
#
loop_
_entity_poly.entity_id
_entity_poly.type
_entity_poly.pdbx_seq_one_letter_code
_entity_poly.pdbx_strand_id
1 'polypeptide(L)'
;MFSLQTNKDYIFSAWVKVPNAVNTTLTYDNTAYVGIQVGAGSAFTAKPSGLIVDGWQRIEFKFTTPTSNPTLNLSFSPNTYFDDIRIFPFNANMKSYVYDDKDFSLMAILDENNFATYYEYDTEKNLKRVKRESEKGVVTIQEVNAGLIKSKL
;
A
#
# COMPACT_ATOMS: atom_id res chain seq x y z
N MET A 1 4.80 -20.94 9.99
CA MET A 1 4.15 -19.93 10.86
C MET A 1 4.93 -18.64 10.70
N PHE A 2 4.28 -17.51 10.44
CA PHE A 2 4.96 -16.21 10.36
C PHE A 2 5.37 -15.80 11.78
N SER A 3 6.67 -15.68 12.04
CA SER A 3 7.21 -15.25 13.34
C SER A 3 8.34 -14.26 13.12
N LEU A 4 8.38 -13.22 13.95
CA LEU A 4 9.52 -12.31 13.97
C LEU A 4 10.77 -13.05 14.44
N GLN A 5 11.88 -12.86 13.73
CA GLN A 5 13.19 -13.38 14.15
C GLN A 5 13.84 -12.39 15.10
N THR A 6 14.58 -12.88 16.09
CA THR A 6 15.30 -12.04 17.07
C THR A 6 16.46 -11.29 16.43
N ASN A 7 16.72 -10.06 16.89
CA ASN A 7 17.82 -9.21 16.42
C ASN A 7 17.86 -9.05 14.89
N LYS A 8 16.69 -8.81 14.29
CA LYS A 8 16.51 -8.58 12.86
C LYS A 8 15.79 -7.28 12.62
N ASP A 9 16.17 -6.64 11.52
CA ASP A 9 15.54 -5.43 11.04
C ASP A 9 14.36 -5.75 10.14
N TYR A 10 13.27 -5.02 10.35
CA TYR A 10 12.04 -5.11 9.58
C TYR A 10 11.58 -3.71 9.17
N ILE A 11 10.81 -3.66 8.09
CA ILE A 11 10.04 -2.50 7.67
C ILE A 11 8.57 -2.79 7.95
N PHE A 12 7.88 -1.81 8.53
CA PHE A 12 6.43 -1.69 8.49
C PHE A 12 6.07 -0.62 7.46
N SER A 13 5.05 -0.88 6.66
CA SER A 13 4.46 0.10 5.73
C SER A 13 2.93 -0.04 5.72
N ALA A 14 2.22 1.06 5.59
CA ALA A 14 0.78 1.08 5.40
C ALA A 14 0.33 2.37 4.69
N TRP A 15 -0.78 2.32 3.98
CA TRP A 15 -1.49 3.51 3.52
C TRP A 15 -2.48 3.97 4.59
N VAL A 16 -2.59 5.28 4.79
CA VAL A 16 -3.60 5.87 5.67
C VAL A 16 -4.41 6.97 4.97
N LYS A 17 -5.71 7.03 5.26
CA LYS A 17 -6.62 8.06 4.77
C LYS A 17 -7.41 8.65 5.92
N VAL A 18 -7.41 9.98 5.98
CA VAL A 18 -8.23 10.73 6.93
C VAL A 18 -9.55 11.09 6.23
N PRO A 19 -10.71 10.60 6.72
CA PRO A 19 -12.01 10.97 6.17
C PRO A 19 -12.26 12.47 6.33
N ASN A 20 -12.93 13.07 5.34
CA ASN A 20 -13.31 14.48 5.34
C ASN A 20 -12.13 15.46 5.48
N ALA A 21 -10.90 15.03 5.13
CA ALA A 21 -9.77 15.94 5.01
C ALA A 21 -10.09 17.04 3.98
N VAL A 22 -9.76 18.29 4.31
CA VAL A 22 -9.94 19.40 3.37
C VAL A 22 -8.98 19.24 2.18
N ASN A 23 -9.41 19.65 0.98
CA ASN A 23 -8.62 19.49 -0.25
C ASN A 23 -7.25 20.19 -0.23
N THR A 24 -7.03 21.12 0.71
CA THR A 24 -5.75 21.82 0.93
C THR A 24 -4.81 21.09 1.88
N THR A 25 -5.19 19.93 2.40
CA THR A 25 -4.37 19.12 3.31
C THR A 25 -3.15 18.60 2.56
N LEU A 26 -1.95 18.91 3.05
CA LEU A 26 -0.69 18.46 2.47
C LEU A 26 -0.10 17.23 3.17
N THR A 27 -0.54 16.97 4.41
CA THR A 27 -0.08 15.84 5.23
C THR A 27 -1.09 15.54 6.34
N TYR A 28 -1.09 14.29 6.81
CA TYR A 28 -1.89 13.81 7.92
C TYR A 28 -1.07 13.59 9.21
N ASP A 29 0.18 14.08 9.27
CA ASP A 29 1.14 13.88 10.38
C ASP A 29 0.68 14.31 11.78
N ASN A 30 -0.33 15.18 11.86
CA ASN A 30 -0.94 15.65 13.10
C ASN A 30 -2.27 14.94 13.43
N THR A 31 -2.80 14.12 12.52
CA THR A 31 -4.10 13.45 12.66
C THR A 31 -3.96 11.93 12.72
N ALA A 32 -3.13 11.36 11.85
CA ALA A 32 -2.92 9.94 11.72
C ALA A 32 -1.56 9.52 12.29
N TYR A 33 -1.53 8.35 12.92
CA TYR A 33 -0.30 7.73 13.40
C TYR A 33 -0.48 6.22 13.60
N VAL A 34 0.65 5.51 13.67
CA VAL A 34 0.71 4.13 14.17
C VAL A 34 1.60 4.14 15.42
N GLY A 35 1.01 3.83 16.57
CA GLY A 35 1.73 3.56 17.81
C GLY A 35 2.35 2.16 17.76
N ILE A 36 3.60 2.06 18.18
CA ILE A 36 4.44 0.89 17.95
C ILE A 36 5.14 0.56 19.25
N GLN A 37 5.09 -0.71 19.63
CA GLN A 37 5.90 -1.23 20.71
C GLN A 37 6.51 -2.56 20.29
N VAL A 38 7.85 -2.63 20.34
CA VAL A 38 8.61 -3.83 19.95
C VAL A 38 9.18 -4.47 21.21
N GLY A 39 8.78 -5.71 21.49
CA GLY A 39 9.14 -6.39 22.73
C GLY A 39 8.74 -5.59 23.98
N ALA A 40 9.66 -5.53 24.94
CA ALA A 40 9.55 -4.70 26.15
C ALA A 40 10.11 -3.27 25.97
N GLY A 41 10.40 -2.85 24.73
CA GLY A 41 10.90 -1.51 24.45
C GLY A 41 9.87 -0.41 24.71
N SER A 42 10.35 0.84 24.79
CA SER A 42 9.48 2.01 24.86
C SER A 42 8.62 2.14 23.61
N ALA A 43 7.35 2.50 23.80
CA ALA A 43 6.46 2.77 22.69
C ALA A 43 6.86 4.08 21.97
N PHE A 44 6.65 4.11 20.67
CA PHE A 44 6.83 5.32 19.84
C PHE A 44 5.73 5.38 18.77
N THR A 45 5.60 6.52 18.09
CA THR A 45 4.61 6.72 17.03
C THR A 45 5.29 6.97 15.70
N ALA A 46 4.92 6.21 14.67
CA ALA A 46 5.22 6.55 13.28
C ALA A 46 4.10 7.43 12.72
N LYS A 47 4.49 8.42 11.93
CA LYS A 47 3.58 9.39 11.31
C LYS A 47 3.60 9.27 9.79
N PRO A 48 2.52 9.66 9.11
CA PRO A 48 2.50 9.77 7.66
C PRO A 48 3.55 10.73 7.12
N SER A 49 4.10 10.39 5.96
CA SER A 49 5.04 11.24 5.24
C SER A 49 4.92 11.03 3.73
N GLY A 50 5.54 11.93 2.96
CA GLY A 50 5.40 11.95 1.51
C GLY A 50 4.09 12.62 1.05
N LEU A 51 3.79 12.50 -0.24
CA LEU A 51 2.61 13.11 -0.84
C LEU A 51 1.34 12.34 -0.50
N ILE A 52 0.22 13.07 -0.46
CA ILE A 52 -1.11 12.46 -0.46
C ILE A 52 -1.48 12.13 -1.91
N VAL A 53 -1.68 10.85 -2.20
CA VAL A 53 -2.08 10.33 -3.52
C VAL A 53 -3.50 9.77 -3.40
N ASP A 54 -4.45 10.35 -4.13
CA ASP A 54 -5.88 9.98 -4.09
C ASP A 54 -6.49 9.93 -2.66
N GLY A 55 -6.02 10.85 -1.80
CA GLY A 55 -6.43 10.95 -0.40
C GLY A 55 -5.72 9.99 0.55
N TRP A 56 -4.82 9.13 0.06
CA TRP A 56 -3.99 8.22 0.86
C TRP A 56 -2.57 8.76 1.04
N GLN A 57 -1.99 8.58 2.22
CA GLN A 57 -0.61 8.94 2.54
C GLN A 57 0.10 7.75 3.17
N ARG A 58 1.40 7.58 2.89
CA ARG A 58 2.16 6.42 3.37
C ARG A 58 2.70 6.66 4.78
N ILE A 59 2.61 5.63 5.63
CA ILE A 59 3.37 5.52 6.88
C ILE A 59 4.38 4.40 6.67
N GLU A 60 5.66 4.70 6.88
CA GLU A 60 6.74 3.71 6.80
C GLU A 60 7.71 3.91 7.95
N PHE A 61 8.13 2.82 8.59
CA PHE A 61 9.18 2.88 9.59
C PHE A 61 9.98 1.58 9.65
N LYS A 62 11.26 1.73 10.00
CA LYS A 62 12.17 0.62 10.31
C LYS A 62 12.12 0.34 11.81
N PHE A 63 12.08 -0.94 12.17
CA PHE A 63 12.24 -1.37 13.55
C PHE A 63 13.16 -2.60 13.65
N THR A 64 13.80 -2.75 14.80
CA THR A 64 14.68 -3.88 15.11
C THR A 64 14.06 -4.70 16.22
N THR A 65 13.95 -6.01 16.02
CA THR A 65 13.41 -6.93 17.02
C THR A 65 14.43 -7.18 18.15
N PRO A 66 13.97 -7.42 19.39
CA PRO A 66 14.85 -7.71 20.51
C PRO A 66 15.57 -9.06 20.34
N THR A 67 16.57 -9.30 21.19
CA THR A 67 17.36 -10.56 21.23
C THR A 67 16.57 -11.75 21.79
N SER A 68 15.41 -11.51 22.42
CA SER A 68 14.54 -12.56 22.95
C SER A 68 13.07 -12.15 22.84
N ASN A 69 12.17 -13.14 22.68
CA ASN A 69 10.71 -12.98 22.63
C ASN A 69 10.24 -11.79 21.77
N PRO A 70 10.52 -11.81 20.46
CA PRO A 70 10.19 -10.69 19.59
C PRO A 70 8.67 -10.59 19.40
N THR A 71 8.09 -9.53 19.95
CA THR A 71 6.68 -9.16 19.77
C THR A 71 6.58 -7.79 19.11
N LEU A 72 5.52 -7.56 18.36
CA LEU A 72 5.18 -6.27 17.78
C LEU A 72 3.72 -5.97 18.12
N ASN A 73 3.51 -4.91 18.88
CA ASN A 73 2.18 -4.36 19.13
C ASN A 73 2.00 -3.09 18.32
N LEU A 74 0.86 -2.99 17.63
CA LEU A 74 0.49 -1.86 16.81
C LEU A 74 -0.83 -1.28 17.32
N SER A 75 -0.87 0.04 17.47
CA SER A 75 -2.09 0.80 17.75
C SER A 75 -2.31 1.82 16.65
N PHE A 76 -3.50 1.86 16.10
CA PHE A 76 -3.84 2.72 14.98
C PHE A 76 -4.61 3.95 15.48
N SER A 77 -4.33 5.12 14.91
CA SER A 77 -5.10 6.33 15.21
C SER A 77 -6.60 6.11 14.96
N PRO A 78 -7.49 6.63 15.83
CA PRO A 78 -8.93 6.53 15.60
C PRO A 78 -9.37 7.44 14.45
N ASN A 79 -10.56 7.18 13.90
CA ASN A 79 -11.18 7.97 12.83
C ASN A 79 -10.33 8.08 11.55
N THR A 80 -9.52 7.07 11.26
CA THR A 80 -8.70 6.99 10.03
C THR A 80 -8.83 5.61 9.42
N TYR A 81 -8.75 5.52 8.10
CA TYR A 81 -8.72 4.25 7.37
C TYR A 81 -7.28 3.85 7.10
N PHE A 82 -6.97 2.56 7.28
CA PHE A 82 -5.67 1.99 6.95
C PHE A 82 -5.86 0.88 5.92
N ASP A 83 -4.95 0.81 4.95
CA ASP A 83 -4.95 -0.25 3.94
C ASP A 83 -3.52 -0.68 3.61
N ASP A 84 -3.39 -1.83 2.93
CA ASP A 84 -2.14 -2.43 2.48
C ASP A 84 -1.04 -2.47 3.56
N ILE A 85 -1.40 -2.95 4.75
CA ILE A 85 -0.45 -3.11 5.85
C ILE A 85 0.57 -4.21 5.52
N ARG A 86 1.85 -3.85 5.58
CA ARG A 86 2.99 -4.73 5.28
C ARG A 86 3.98 -4.75 6.41
N ILE A 87 4.48 -5.94 6.73
CA ILE A 87 5.63 -6.15 7.61
C ILE A 87 6.56 -7.14 6.94
N PHE A 88 7.78 -6.73 6.60
CA PHE A 88 8.74 -7.57 5.89
C PHE A 88 10.19 -7.29 6.34
N PRO A 89 11.12 -8.25 6.20
CA PRO A 89 12.52 -8.02 6.57
C PRO A 89 13.14 -6.85 5.80
N PHE A 90 13.99 -6.06 6.46
CA PHE A 90 14.60 -4.87 5.87
C PHE A 90 15.41 -5.16 4.59
N ASN A 91 16.07 -6.32 4.52
CA ASN A 91 16.85 -6.75 3.36
C ASN A 91 16.04 -7.61 2.37
N ALA A 92 14.71 -7.51 2.38
CA ALA A 92 13.83 -8.21 1.46
C ALA A 92 13.00 -7.22 0.64
N ASN A 93 12.58 -7.65 -0.54
CA ASN A 93 11.58 -6.95 -1.34
C ASN A 93 10.23 -7.66 -1.17
N MET A 94 9.15 -6.87 -1.05
CA MET A 94 7.79 -7.38 -1.02
C MET A 94 7.03 -6.91 -2.25
N LYS A 95 6.45 -7.86 -2.97
CA LYS A 95 5.57 -7.61 -4.11
C LYS A 95 4.28 -8.38 -3.91
N SER A 96 3.16 -7.70 -4.04
CA SER A 96 1.83 -8.31 -3.82
C SER A 96 1.06 -8.37 -5.14
N TYR A 97 0.27 -9.43 -5.30
CA TYR A 97 -0.61 -9.64 -6.43
C TYR A 97 -2.04 -9.72 -5.91
N VAL A 98 -2.90 -8.86 -6.42
CA VAL A 98 -4.31 -8.80 -6.07
C VAL A 98 -5.10 -9.42 -7.21
N TYR A 99 -5.93 -10.40 -6.89
CA TYR A 99 -6.75 -11.12 -7.87
C TYR A 99 -8.23 -10.91 -7.58
N ASP A 100 -9.05 -10.89 -8.63
CA ASP A 100 -10.52 -10.95 -8.51
C ASP A 100 -10.93 -12.29 -7.87
N ASP A 101 -11.90 -12.26 -6.97
CA ASP A 101 -12.30 -13.43 -6.18
C ASP A 101 -13.20 -14.41 -6.95
N LYS A 102 -13.82 -13.97 -8.05
CA LYS A 102 -14.72 -14.78 -8.86
C LYS A 102 -13.98 -15.51 -9.95
N ASP A 103 -13.03 -14.85 -10.59
CA ASP A 103 -12.37 -15.40 -11.78
C ASP A 103 -10.85 -15.41 -11.74
N PHE A 104 -10.25 -14.98 -10.63
CA PHE A 104 -8.81 -14.95 -10.42
C PHE A 104 -8.03 -14.15 -11.47
N SER A 105 -8.67 -13.20 -12.16
CA SER A 105 -7.96 -12.25 -13.02
C SER A 105 -7.09 -11.33 -12.17
N LEU A 106 -5.87 -11.04 -12.63
CA LEU A 106 -4.94 -10.15 -11.94
C LEU A 106 -5.49 -8.71 -11.96
N MET A 107 -5.85 -8.15 -10.82
CA MET A 107 -6.41 -6.80 -10.72
C MET A 107 -5.36 -5.74 -10.46
N ALA A 108 -4.40 -6.03 -9.58
CA ALA A 108 -3.33 -5.11 -9.27
C ALA A 108 -2.04 -5.85 -8.90
N ILE A 109 -0.91 -5.22 -9.22
CA ILE A 109 0.39 -5.56 -8.65
C ILE A 109 0.81 -4.38 -7.80
N LEU A 110 1.07 -4.63 -6.52
CA LEU A 110 1.63 -3.61 -5.64
C LEU A 110 3.14 -3.81 -5.56
N ASP A 111 3.90 -2.78 -5.91
CA ASP A 111 5.36 -2.82 -6.00
C ASP A 111 6.07 -2.71 -4.62
N GLU A 112 7.40 -2.63 -4.63
CA GLU A 112 8.23 -2.60 -3.42
C GLU A 112 7.94 -1.37 -2.54
N ASN A 113 7.44 -0.28 -3.13
CA ASN A 113 7.08 0.96 -2.45
C ASN A 113 5.60 1.03 -2.09
N ASN A 114 4.84 -0.04 -2.35
CA ASN A 114 3.40 -0.14 -2.19
C ASN A 114 2.58 0.70 -3.18
N PHE A 115 3.15 1.06 -4.34
CA PHE A 115 2.39 1.68 -5.42
C PHE A 115 1.72 0.62 -6.29
N ALA A 116 0.47 0.88 -6.66
CA ALA A 116 -0.33 -0.06 -7.44
C ALA A 116 -0.14 0.10 -8.95
N THR A 117 0.02 -1.02 -9.65
CA THR A 117 -0.21 -1.14 -11.10
C THR A 117 -1.51 -1.90 -11.31
N TYR A 118 -2.52 -1.22 -11.83
CA TYR A 118 -3.86 -1.75 -12.06
C TYR A 118 -4.00 -2.32 -13.47
N TYR A 119 -4.69 -3.44 -13.59
CA TYR A 119 -5.01 -4.12 -14.83
C TYR A 119 -6.53 -4.14 -15.01
N GLU A 120 -7.00 -3.52 -16.07
CA GLU A 120 -8.43 -3.45 -16.40
C GLU A 120 -8.72 -4.31 -17.63
N TYR A 121 -9.75 -5.14 -17.54
CA TYR A 121 -10.19 -6.03 -18.61
C TYR A 121 -11.55 -5.60 -19.17
N ASP A 122 -11.83 -5.99 -20.40
CA ASP A 122 -13.18 -5.87 -20.97
C ASP A 122 -14.10 -7.04 -20.56
N THR A 123 -15.34 -7.04 -21.06
CA THR A 123 -16.33 -8.10 -20.77
C THR A 123 -15.95 -9.48 -21.31
N GLU A 124 -15.02 -9.54 -22.27
CA GLU A 124 -14.50 -10.77 -22.87
C GLU A 124 -13.19 -11.22 -22.20
N LYS A 125 -12.76 -10.52 -21.13
CA LYS A 125 -11.51 -10.73 -20.40
C LYS A 125 -10.24 -10.42 -21.18
N ASN A 126 -10.32 -9.60 -22.23
CA ASN A 126 -9.12 -9.07 -22.88
C ASN A 126 -8.57 -7.88 -22.08
N LEU A 127 -7.25 -7.74 -22.02
CA LEU A 127 -6.61 -6.60 -21.36
C LEU A 127 -6.96 -5.31 -22.09
N LYS A 128 -7.66 -4.42 -21.41
CA LYS A 128 -8.14 -3.14 -21.95
C LYS A 128 -7.19 -1.99 -21.59
N ARG A 129 -6.71 -1.95 -20.34
CA ARG A 129 -5.88 -0.84 -19.84
C ARG A 129 -4.94 -1.29 -18.73
N VAL A 130 -3.76 -0.67 -18.70
CA VAL A 130 -2.84 -0.74 -17.56
C VAL A 130 -2.63 0.67 -17.03
N LYS A 131 -2.86 0.85 -15.74
CA LYS A 131 -2.62 2.11 -15.04
C LYS A 131 -1.59 1.90 -13.95
N ARG A 132 -0.80 2.91 -13.64
CA ARG A 132 0.16 2.88 -12.53
C ARG A 132 0.01 4.09 -11.65
N GLU A 133 -0.08 3.85 -10.37
CA GLU A 133 0.02 4.86 -9.35
C GLU A 133 1.45 5.39 -9.23
N SER A 134 1.55 6.69 -9.02
CA SER A 134 2.79 7.38 -8.75
C SER A 134 2.54 8.45 -7.70
N GLU A 135 3.61 9.06 -7.22
CA GLU A 135 3.57 10.25 -6.37
C GLU A 135 2.71 11.40 -6.92
N LYS A 136 2.51 11.46 -8.24
CA LYS A 136 1.71 12.49 -8.91
C LYS A 136 0.29 12.04 -9.27
N GLY A 137 -0.14 10.88 -8.77
CA GLY A 137 -1.42 10.26 -9.11
C GLY A 137 -1.30 9.09 -10.07
N VAL A 138 -2.45 8.60 -10.52
CA VAL A 138 -2.56 7.42 -11.39
C VAL A 138 -2.42 7.81 -12.86
N VAL A 139 -1.49 7.16 -13.56
CA VAL A 139 -1.20 7.39 -14.97
C VAL A 139 -1.52 6.15 -15.78
N THR A 140 -2.21 6.30 -16.91
CA THR A 140 -2.40 5.20 -17.86
C THR A 140 -1.09 4.95 -18.60
N ILE A 141 -0.55 3.74 -18.46
CA ILE A 141 0.68 3.30 -19.16
C ILE A 141 0.32 2.75 -20.54
N GLN A 142 -0.77 2.00 -20.62
CA GLN A 142 -1.19 1.32 -21.84
C GLN A 142 -2.70 1.31 -21.94
N GLU A 143 -3.21 1.54 -23.15
CA GLU A 143 -4.62 1.41 -23.48
C GLU A 143 -4.75 0.68 -24.82
N VAL A 144 -5.58 -0.36 -24.86
CA VAL A 144 -5.84 -1.15 -26.05
C VAL A 144 -7.21 -0.75 -26.60
N ASN A 145 -7.21 -0.10 -27.76
CA ASN A 145 -8.42 0.20 -28.51
C ASN A 145 -8.55 -0.81 -29.65
N ALA A 146 -9.36 -1.85 -29.46
CA ALA A 146 -9.80 -2.70 -30.56
C ALA A 146 -10.81 -1.90 -31.42
N GLY A 147 -10.34 -1.28 -32.49
CA GLY A 147 -11.21 -0.58 -33.43
C GLY A 147 -12.13 -1.56 -34.15
N LEU A 148 -13.45 -1.40 -34.00
CA LEU A 148 -14.40 -1.98 -34.94
C LEU A 148 -14.09 -1.42 -36.33
N ILE A 149 -13.51 -2.26 -37.21
CA ILE A 149 -13.45 -1.96 -38.64
C ILE A 149 -14.91 -1.94 -39.12
N LYS A 150 -15.51 -0.75 -39.25
CA LYS A 150 -16.76 -0.62 -40.00
C LYS A 150 -16.43 -0.90 -41.46
N SER A 151 -16.75 -2.10 -41.95
CA SER A 151 -16.79 -2.37 -43.37
C SER A 151 -17.87 -1.46 -43.98
N LYS A 152 -17.46 -0.45 -44.74
CA LYS A 152 -18.35 0.22 -45.67
C LYS A 152 -18.65 -0.79 -46.78
N LEU A 153 -19.87 -1.33 -46.79
CA LEU A 153 -20.53 -1.80 -48.00
C LEU A 153 -21.19 -0.60 -48.68
#